data_AF-A0A1G1I7S4-F1
#
_entry.id   AF-A0A1G1I7S4-F1
#
_cell.length_a   1.000
_cell.length_b   1.000
_cell.length_c   1.000
_cell.angle_alpha   90.00
_cell.angle_beta   90.00
_cell.angle_gamma   90.00
#
_symmetry.space_group_name_H-M   'P 1'
#
loop_
_entity.id
_entity.type
_entity.pdbx_description
1 polymer ?
#
loop_
_entity_poly.entity_id
_entity_poly.type
_entity_poly.pdbx_seq_one_letter_code
_entity_poly.pdbx_strand_id
1 'polypeptide(L)'
;MNSSEHALSGAEDGLGTTAVRAVEHRLTETREALDRVREEVSELRKLVLDLVAKTVTTCKKCGAAYDLFSHHYSIGLFDNIVYVKCPQCQTSMPVDPRHGVRKD
;
A
#
# COMPACT_ATOMS: atom_id res chain seq x y z
N MET A 1 73.10 -18.17 21.28
CA MET A 1 72.83 -17.16 20.24
C MET A 1 71.38 -17.33 19.79
N ASN A 2 70.58 -16.31 20.13
CA ASN A 2 69.23 -15.93 19.70
C ASN A 2 68.21 -17.00 19.28
N SER A 3 67.34 -17.33 20.23
CA SER A 3 65.91 -17.58 20.00
C SER A 3 65.17 -16.25 20.15
N SER A 4 64.70 -15.64 19.06
CA SER A 4 63.64 -14.62 19.03
C SER A 4 63.44 -14.12 17.61
N GLU A 5 62.57 -14.78 16.85
CA GLU A 5 61.91 -14.15 15.69
C GLU A 5 60.40 -14.29 15.85
N HIS A 6 59.88 -13.33 16.61
CA HIS A 6 58.66 -12.58 16.38
C HIS A 6 57.45 -13.30 15.78
N ALA A 7 56.60 -13.77 16.69
CA ALA A 7 55.16 -13.78 16.53
C ALA A 7 54.61 -12.35 16.38
N LEU A 8 54.47 -11.86 15.14
CA LEU A 8 53.74 -10.62 14.84
C LEU A 8 53.09 -10.72 13.44
N SER A 9 52.05 -11.55 13.27
CA SER A 9 51.22 -11.52 12.05
C SER A 9 49.74 -11.82 12.31
N GLY A 10 49.20 -11.43 13.47
CA GLY A 10 47.82 -11.79 13.87
C GLY A 10 46.90 -10.64 14.27
N ALA A 11 47.37 -9.39 14.28
CA ALA A 11 46.60 -8.28 14.86
C ALA A 11 45.76 -7.49 13.83
N GLU A 12 46.11 -7.51 12.54
CA GLU A 12 45.43 -6.68 11.53
C GLU A 12 44.21 -7.38 10.88
N ASP A 13 44.24 -8.71 10.75
CA ASP A 13 43.12 -9.50 10.21
C ASP A 13 41.90 -9.56 11.14
N GLY A 14 42.08 -9.41 12.46
CA GLY A 14 41.01 -9.46 13.45
C GLY A 14 40.07 -8.24 13.44
N LEU A 15 40.60 -7.06 13.10
CA LEU A 15 39.82 -5.83 13.01
C LEU A 15 38.99 -5.76 11.71
N GLY A 16 39.59 -6.17 10.58
CA GLY A 16 38.90 -6.25 9.29
C GLY A 16 37.76 -7.26 9.30
N THR A 17 37.98 -8.44 9.88
CA THR A 17 36.94 -9.49 9.99
C THR A 17 35.78 -9.09 10.90
N THR A 18 36.04 -8.35 11.98
CA THR A 18 34.98 -7.83 12.86
C THR A 18 34.15 -6.74 12.19
N ALA A 19 34.80 -5.85 11.44
CA ALA A 19 34.10 -4.82 10.65
C ALA A 19 33.24 -5.43 9.53
N VAL A 20 33.77 -6.43 8.81
CA VAL A 20 33.02 -7.17 7.78
C VAL A 20 31.80 -7.87 8.39
N ARG A 21 31.97 -8.58 9.51
CA ARG A 21 30.85 -9.25 10.19
C ARG A 21 29.77 -8.28 10.67
N ALA A 22 30.17 -7.09 11.14
CA ALA A 22 29.20 -6.05 11.53
C ALA A 22 28.43 -5.51 10.32
N VAL A 23 29.08 -5.36 9.17
CA VAL A 23 28.43 -4.95 7.91
C VAL A 23 27.49 -6.03 7.40
N GLU A 24 27.89 -7.31 7.43
CA GLU A 24 27.05 -8.45 7.04
C GLU A 24 25.80 -8.58 7.93
N HIS A 25 25.96 -8.36 9.23
CA HIS A 25 24.84 -8.35 10.17
C HIS A 25 23.85 -7.23 9.84
N ARG A 26 24.35 -5.99 9.68
CA ARG A 26 23.50 -4.84 9.28
C ARG A 26 22.82 -5.05 7.93
N LEU A 27 23.50 -5.68 6.98
CA LEU A 27 22.93 -6.00 5.68
C LEU A 27 21.77 -7.00 5.82
N THR A 28 21.91 -7.99 6.70
CA THR A 28 20.87 -8.97 7.00
C THR A 28 19.66 -8.30 7.64
N GLU A 29 19.88 -7.49 8.68
CA GLU A 29 18.80 -6.74 9.35
C GLU A 29 18.06 -5.81 8.37
N THR A 30 18.80 -5.15 7.48
CA THR A 30 18.22 -4.26 6.46
C THR A 30 17.39 -5.04 5.44
N ARG A 31 17.83 -6.24 5.03
CA ARG A 31 17.06 -7.10 4.12
C ARG A 31 15.76 -7.56 4.75
N GLU A 32 15.82 -8.02 6.00
CA GLU A 32 14.62 -8.43 6.73
C GLU A 32 13.64 -7.26 6.93
N ALA A 33 14.16 -6.06 7.24
CA ALA A 33 13.32 -4.86 7.34
C ALA A 33 12.68 -4.50 5.99
N LEU A 34 13.43 -4.61 4.89
CA LEU A 34 12.90 -4.37 3.55
C LEU A 34 11.81 -5.36 3.17
N ASP A 35 11.97 -6.64 3.52
CA ASP A 35 10.97 -7.67 3.22
C ASP A 35 9.69 -7.44 4.02
N ARG A 36 9.78 -7.04 5.30
CA ARG A 36 8.61 -6.61 6.08
C ARG A 36 7.88 -5.42 5.46
N VAL A 37 8.63 -4.39 5.04
CA VAL A 37 8.03 -3.20 4.39
C VAL A 37 7.35 -3.58 3.07
N ARG A 38 7.93 -4.50 2.29
CA ARG A 38 7.32 -4.99 1.04
C ARG A 38 6.00 -5.71 1.30
N GLU A 39 5.94 -6.52 2.35
CA GLU A 39 4.71 -7.20 2.76
C GLU A 39 3.63 -6.21 3.18
N GLU A 40 3.96 -5.24 4.04
CA GLU A 40 3.04 -4.17 4.46
C GLU A 40 2.51 -3.35 3.27
N VAL A 41 3.38 -2.98 2.33
CA VAL A 41 2.99 -2.26 1.11
C VAL A 41 2.07 -3.11 0.23
N SER A 42 2.31 -4.42 0.15
CA SER A 42 1.45 -5.34 -0.60
C SER A 42 0.04 -5.41 0.00
N GLU A 43 -0.06 -5.53 1.32
CA GLU A 43 -1.36 -5.55 2.03
C GLU A 43 -2.08 -4.20 1.92
N LEU A 44 -1.38 -3.09 2.08
CA LEU A 44 -1.94 -1.75 1.87
C LEU A 44 -2.47 -1.59 0.45
N ARG A 45 -1.73 -2.05 -0.56
CA ARG A 45 -2.18 -2.02 -1.97
C ARG A 45 -3.47 -2.80 -2.15
N LYS A 46 -3.59 -3.98 -1.53
CA LYS A 46 -4.81 -4.79 -1.58
C LYS A 46 -5.99 -4.06 -0.93
N LEU A 47 -5.81 -3.49 0.25
CA LEU A 47 -6.85 -2.73 0.94
C LEU A 47 -7.31 -1.51 0.13
N VAL A 48 -6.39 -0.79 -0.50
CA VAL A 48 -6.72 0.35 -1.36
C VAL A 48 -7.50 -0.11 -2.59
N LEU A 49 -7.10 -1.20 -3.24
CA LEU A 49 -7.84 -1.76 -4.37
C LEU A 49 -9.26 -2.19 -3.97
N ASP A 50 -9.43 -2.84 -2.82
CA ASP A 50 -10.74 -3.22 -2.29
C ASP A 50 -11.61 -2.01 -1.95
N LEU A 51 -11.00 -0.94 -1.41
CA LEU A 51 -11.71 0.31 -1.13
C LEU A 51 -12.16 0.95 -2.45
N VAL A 52 -11.26 1.13 -3.41
CA VAL A 52 -11.55 1.70 -4.73
C VAL A 52 -12.64 0.90 -5.45
N ALA A 53 -12.62 -0.44 -5.37
CA ALA A 53 -13.66 -1.28 -5.96
C ALA A 53 -15.06 -1.04 -5.33
N LYS A 54 -15.12 -0.64 -4.05
CA LYS A 54 -16.37 -0.28 -3.37
C LYS A 54 -16.81 1.15 -3.65
N THR A 55 -15.89 2.05 -4.01
CA THR A 55 -16.19 3.47 -4.23
C THR A 55 -16.39 3.82 -5.69
N VAL A 56 -15.79 3.09 -6.62
CA VAL A 56 -15.96 3.30 -8.06
C VAL A 56 -17.21 2.57 -8.53
N THR A 57 -18.06 3.31 -9.25
CA THR A 57 -19.25 2.77 -9.87
C THR A 57 -19.32 3.10 -11.35
N THR A 58 -20.22 2.46 -12.07
CA THR A 58 -20.45 2.68 -13.49
C THR A 58 -21.82 3.28 -13.72
N CYS A 59 -21.90 4.35 -14.50
CA CYS A 59 -23.17 4.96 -14.85
C CYS A 59 -24.01 4.01 -15.72
N LYS A 60 -25.23 3.66 -15.29
CA LYS A 60 -26.14 2.80 -16.07
C LYS A 60 -26.59 3.44 -17.40
N LYS A 61 -26.50 4.78 -17.54
CA LYS A 61 -26.90 5.49 -18.78
C LYS A 61 -25.78 5.58 -19.81
N CYS A 62 -24.59 6.01 -19.42
CA CYS A 62 -23.50 6.30 -20.37
C CYS A 62 -22.29 5.34 -20.24
N GLY A 63 -22.31 4.40 -19.30
CA GLY A 63 -21.24 3.41 -19.11
C GLY A 63 -19.94 3.97 -18.52
N ALA A 64 -19.87 5.26 -18.19
CA ALA A 64 -18.67 5.86 -17.60
C ALA A 64 -18.45 5.38 -16.16
N ALA A 65 -17.22 4.99 -15.84
CA ALA A 65 -16.78 4.74 -14.47
C ALA A 65 -16.53 6.07 -13.74
N TYR A 66 -16.94 6.18 -12.48
CA TYR A 66 -16.71 7.36 -11.65
C TYR A 66 -16.67 6.99 -10.17
N ASP A 67 -15.97 7.80 -9.37
CA ASP A 67 -15.91 7.65 -7.92
C ASP A 67 -17.15 8.24 -7.24
N LEU A 68 -17.79 7.48 -6.36
CA LEU A 68 -18.97 7.89 -5.60
C LEU A 68 -18.68 9.04 -4.64
N PHE A 69 -17.51 9.09 -4.01
CA PHE A 69 -17.19 10.09 -2.95
C PHE A 69 -16.88 11.48 -3.48
N SER A 70 -16.29 11.54 -4.68
CA SER A 70 -15.89 12.81 -5.29
C SER A 70 -17.07 13.62 -5.88
N HIS A 71 -18.29 13.06 -5.90
CA HIS A 71 -19.41 13.64 -6.65
C HIS A 71 -20.60 13.97 -5.75
N HIS A 72 -21.16 15.16 -5.99
CA HIS A 72 -22.23 15.79 -5.23
C HIS A 72 -23.40 14.84 -4.93
N TYR A 73 -23.66 14.65 -3.64
CA TYR A 73 -24.80 13.93 -3.12
C TYR A 73 -26.01 14.87 -3.01
N SER A 74 -27.13 14.48 -3.59
CA SER A 74 -28.44 15.06 -3.27
C SER A 74 -29.26 14.04 -2.50
N ILE A 75 -29.63 14.36 -1.25
CA ILE A 75 -30.51 13.53 -0.44
C ILE A 75 -31.93 13.77 -0.91
N GLY A 76 -32.60 12.72 -1.40
CA GLY A 76 -34.04 12.78 -1.67
C GLY A 76 -34.80 12.88 -0.35
N LEU A 77 -35.48 13.99 -0.10
CA LEU A 77 -36.20 14.29 1.15
C LEU A 77 -37.32 13.30 1.51
N PHE A 78 -37.74 12.44 0.59
CA PHE A 78 -38.93 11.60 0.75
C PHE A 78 -38.63 10.10 0.94
N ASP A 79 -37.48 9.60 0.45
CA ASP A 79 -37.27 8.15 0.33
C ASP A 79 -36.04 7.64 1.12
N ASN A 80 -35.32 8.52 1.83
CA ASN A 80 -34.01 8.22 2.44
C ASN A 80 -32.98 7.65 1.42
N ILE A 81 -33.20 7.90 0.12
CA ILE A 81 -32.30 7.49 -0.96
C ILE A 81 -31.34 8.65 -1.26
N VAL A 82 -30.05 8.33 -1.25
CA VAL A 82 -29.00 9.26 -1.67
C VAL A 82 -28.82 9.12 -3.17
N TYR A 83 -28.80 10.23 -3.90
CA TYR A 83 -28.50 10.22 -5.34
C TYR A 83 -27.14 10.85 -5.60
N VAL A 84 -26.40 10.26 -6.53
CA VAL A 84 -25.16 10.81 -7.09
C VAL A 84 -25.36 11.12 -8.57
N LYS A 85 -24.89 12.28 -9.02
CA LYS A 85 -24.90 12.61 -10.46
C LYS A 85 -23.66 12.05 -11.15
N CYS A 86 -23.88 11.38 -12.28
CA CYS A 86 -22.77 11.00 -13.16
C CYS A 86 -22.04 12.26 -13.67
N PRO A 87 -20.72 12.37 -13.55
CA PRO A 87 -19.98 13.55 -14.02
C PRO A 87 -20.06 13.76 -15.53
N GLN A 88 -20.21 12.67 -16.30
CA GLN A 88 -20.18 12.72 -17.76
C GLN A 88 -21.54 13.10 -18.37
N CYS A 89 -22.62 12.48 -17.89
CA CYS A 89 -23.95 12.66 -18.49
C CYS A 89 -24.99 13.28 -17.54
N GLN A 90 -24.58 13.70 -16.35
CA GLN A 90 -25.38 14.38 -15.32
C GLN A 90 -26.62 13.61 -14.86
N THR A 91 -26.69 12.32 -15.16
CA THR A 91 -27.82 11.47 -14.78
C THR A 91 -27.73 11.11 -13.30
N SER A 92 -28.81 11.36 -12.57
CA SER A 92 -28.95 11.02 -11.15
C SER A 92 -29.07 9.50 -10.98
N MET A 93 -28.23 8.93 -10.15
CA MET A 93 -28.15 7.50 -9.86
C MET A 93 -28.43 7.27 -8.36
N PRO A 94 -29.39 6.40 -7.99
CA PRO A 94 -29.61 6.06 -6.59
C PRO A 94 -28.44 5.25 -6.04
N VAL A 95 -28.02 5.56 -4.82
CA VAL A 95 -26.95 4.88 -4.09
C VAL A 95 -27.55 4.33 -2.80
N ASP A 96 -27.38 3.03 -2.55
CA ASP A 96 -27.73 2.43 -1.27
C ASP A 96 -26.58 2.70 -0.28
N PRO A 97 -26.80 3.42 0.83
CA PRO A 97 -25.76 3.70 1.82
C PRO A 97 -25.15 2.44 2.44
N ARG A 98 -25.86 1.30 2.43
CA ARG A 98 -25.42 0.03 3.03
C ARG A 98 -24.74 -0.91 2.04
N HIS A 99 -25.02 -0.76 0.74
CA HIS A 99 -24.58 -1.71 -0.29
C HIS A 99 -23.84 -1.06 -1.49
N GLY A 100 -23.66 0.26 -1.50
CA GLY A 100 -23.15 0.97 -2.67
C GLY A 100 -24.19 1.02 -3.80
N VAL A 101 -23.74 1.07 -5.06
CA VAL A 101 -24.68 1.09 -6.21
C VAL A 101 -25.26 -0.31 -6.40
N ARG A 102 -26.58 -0.47 -6.22
CA ARG A 102 -27.28 -1.72 -6.48
C ARG A 102 -27.18 -2.06 -7.98
N LYS A 103 -26.53 -3.19 -8.27
CA LYS A 103 -26.77 -3.92 -9.52
C LYS A 103 -28.16 -4.56 -9.39
N ASP A 104 -29.04 -4.19 -10.31
CA ASP A 104 -30.28 -4.93 -10.50
C ASP A 104 -29.96 -6.15 -11.39
#